data_AF-A0A0G4FSJ4-F1
#
_entry.id   AF-A0A0G4FSJ4-F1
#
_cell.length_a   1.000
_cell.length_b   1.000
_cell.length_c   1.000
_cell.angle_alpha   90.00
_cell.angle_beta   90.00
_cell.angle_gamma   90.00
#
_symmetry.space_group_name_H-M   'P 1'
#
loop_
_entity.id
_entity.type
_entity.pdbx_description
1 polymer ?
#
loop_
_entity_poly.entity_id
_entity_poly.type
_entity_poly.pdbx_seq_one_letter_code
_entity_poly.pdbx_strand_id
1 'polypeptide(L)'
;MSNVKSTSNVIIRAVRLKLLRVPSSQVEEKNMTMALVPLFGDHLIRGTTPVPTASLDADVIGIYFSAHWCPPCQIFTPQLAQVYMVAKTMEKSFEIVFVSSDRDASSFQHYFATMPWLAIPFDKPTRQVLKSRYGISGIPSLVLINGRDGSLINKEGRQQALQPNFVQGLPMGGGLDASVRGVDLEAALEALDSSGVGDEEKRIGLETIATVIRNVVNHPGEAKYRTLKKSNKSVQQKLGRPEFAQLLKVAGFREQQDSYTIPEANTRDTSHIKAVLDTLSCLIETLPQQQQEQEQLRQADDAPQPNADAAA
;
A
#
# COMPACT_ATOMS: atom_id res chain seq x y z
N MET A 1 -26.48 2.79 -27.33
CA MET A 1 -25.26 3.32 -27.95
C MET A 1 -24.30 3.72 -26.83
N SER A 2 -23.84 2.85 -25.92
CA SER A 2 -22.94 1.69 -26.04
C SER A 2 -21.61 1.95 -26.75
N ASN A 3 -20.53 1.84 -25.96
CA ASN A 3 -19.10 1.86 -26.27
C ASN A 3 -18.38 3.23 -26.37
N VAL A 4 -18.09 3.83 -25.21
CA VAL A 4 -16.78 4.46 -24.99
C VAL A 4 -16.07 3.64 -23.92
N LYS A 5 -15.37 2.58 -24.34
CA LYS A 5 -14.38 1.94 -23.46
C LYS A 5 -13.24 2.94 -23.36
N SER A 6 -13.03 3.53 -22.18
CA SER A 6 -11.95 4.48 -21.92
C SER A 6 -10.66 3.99 -22.56
N THR A 7 -10.06 4.82 -23.41
CA THR A 7 -8.82 4.56 -24.15
C THR A 7 -7.71 4.09 -23.18
N SER A 8 -7.75 4.58 -21.94
CA SER A 8 -6.94 4.15 -20.80
C SER A 8 -7.04 2.63 -20.53
N ASN A 9 -8.23 2.04 -20.53
CA ASN A 9 -8.43 0.60 -20.24
C ASN A 9 -7.89 -0.31 -21.35
N VAL A 10 -7.90 0.16 -22.60
CA VAL A 10 -7.35 -0.58 -23.74
C VAL A 10 -5.82 -0.49 -23.73
N ILE A 11 -5.28 0.69 -23.39
CA ILE A 11 -3.84 0.94 -23.29
C ILE A 11 -3.23 0.21 -22.10
N ILE A 12 -3.83 0.25 -20.91
CA ILE A 12 -3.41 -0.51 -19.72
C ILE A 12 -3.32 -2.00 -20.06
N ARG A 13 -4.30 -2.53 -20.79
CA ARG A 13 -4.33 -3.94 -21.21
C ARG A 13 -3.25 -4.27 -22.27
N ALA A 14 -2.94 -3.34 -23.17
CA ALA A 14 -1.90 -3.48 -24.18
C ALA A 14 -0.47 -3.36 -23.60
N VAL A 15 -0.26 -2.47 -22.64
CA VAL A 15 0.97 -2.32 -21.86
C VAL A 15 1.20 -3.58 -21.01
N ARG A 16 0.14 -4.10 -20.37
CA ARG A 16 0.13 -5.38 -19.64
C ARG A 16 0.51 -6.58 -20.53
N LEU A 17 0.12 -6.57 -21.81
CA LEU A 17 0.49 -7.62 -22.77
C LEU A 17 1.94 -7.53 -23.27
N LYS A 18 2.51 -6.32 -23.38
CA LYS A 18 3.92 -6.09 -23.75
C LYS A 18 4.91 -6.32 -22.59
N LEU A 19 4.49 -6.14 -21.33
CA LEU A 19 5.30 -6.37 -20.13
C LEU A 19 5.29 -7.82 -19.60
N LEU A 20 4.67 -8.78 -20.30
CA LEU A 20 4.65 -10.21 -19.93
C LEU A 20 6.00 -10.94 -20.06
N ARG A 21 7.12 -10.24 -20.20
CA ARG A 21 8.42 -10.76 -19.73
C ARG A 21 8.56 -10.40 -18.25
N VAL A 22 7.92 -11.22 -17.42
CA VAL A 22 7.94 -11.11 -15.96
C VAL A 22 9.40 -11.10 -15.47
N PRO A 23 9.89 -10.01 -14.86
CA PRO A 23 11.18 -10.03 -14.19
C PRO A 23 11.03 -10.80 -12.87
N SER A 24 12.03 -11.62 -12.54
CA SER A 24 12.05 -12.56 -11.42
C SER A 24 11.71 -11.96 -10.04
N SER A 25 11.77 -10.64 -9.88
CA SER A 25 11.49 -9.91 -8.64
C SER A 25 10.01 -9.83 -8.25
N GLN A 26 9.06 -9.81 -9.20
CA GLN A 26 7.62 -9.77 -8.86
C GLN A 26 7.04 -11.13 -8.49
N VAL A 27 7.70 -12.21 -8.91
CA VAL A 27 7.39 -13.56 -8.42
C VAL A 27 7.74 -13.68 -6.94
N GLU A 28 8.80 -13.00 -6.47
CA GLU A 28 9.19 -12.98 -5.06
C GLU A 28 8.22 -12.19 -4.18
N GLU A 29 7.83 -10.95 -4.54
CA GLU A 29 6.86 -10.17 -3.74
C GLU A 29 5.47 -10.82 -3.66
N LYS A 30 4.98 -11.40 -4.77
CA LYS A 30 3.67 -12.07 -4.83
C LYS A 30 3.70 -13.43 -4.11
N ASN A 31 4.84 -14.13 -4.07
CA ASN A 31 5.01 -15.33 -3.24
C ASN A 31 5.17 -15.00 -1.75
N MET A 32 5.63 -13.79 -1.41
CA MET A 32 5.90 -13.40 -0.03
C MET A 32 4.61 -13.02 0.71
N THR A 33 3.71 -12.22 0.13
CA THR A 33 2.36 -11.97 0.71
C THR A 33 1.49 -13.24 0.81
N MET A 34 1.82 -14.28 0.02
CA MET A 34 1.19 -15.60 0.11
C MET A 34 1.70 -16.45 1.29
N ALA A 35 2.73 -16.05 2.05
CA ALA A 35 3.28 -16.85 3.14
C ALA A 35 2.41 -16.82 4.42
N LEU A 36 1.67 -15.72 4.65
CA LEU A 36 0.80 -15.57 5.82
C LEU A 36 -0.53 -16.31 5.68
N VAL A 37 -1.06 -16.47 4.46
CA VAL A 37 -2.33 -17.17 4.22
C VAL A 37 -2.26 -18.64 4.67
N PRO A 38 -1.23 -19.44 4.34
CA PRO A 38 -1.04 -20.77 4.89
C PRO A 38 -0.88 -20.80 6.42
N LEU A 39 -0.43 -19.70 7.04
CA LEU A 39 -0.21 -19.62 8.48
C LEU A 39 -1.49 -19.27 9.25
N PHE A 40 -2.25 -18.28 8.79
CA PHE A 40 -3.42 -17.74 9.48
C PHE A 40 -4.78 -18.13 8.86
N GLY A 41 -4.78 -18.66 7.65
CA GLY A 41 -5.96 -18.88 6.82
C GLY A 41 -6.28 -17.68 5.93
N ASP A 42 -7.35 -17.78 5.13
CA ASP A 42 -7.68 -16.76 4.11
C ASP A 42 -8.10 -15.41 4.71
N HIS A 43 -8.70 -15.42 5.90
CA HIS A 43 -9.19 -14.23 6.57
C HIS A 43 -8.95 -14.28 8.08
N LEU A 44 -8.64 -13.10 8.62
CA LEU A 44 -8.68 -12.76 10.04
C LEU A 44 -9.96 -11.99 10.34
N ILE A 45 -10.16 -11.62 11.60
CA ILE A 45 -11.25 -10.72 12.01
C ILE A 45 -10.72 -9.51 12.80
N ARG A 46 -11.37 -8.37 12.61
CA ARG A 46 -11.25 -7.17 13.44
C ARG A 46 -12.62 -6.90 14.06
N GLY A 47 -12.76 -7.16 15.36
CA GLY A 47 -14.10 -7.26 15.96
C GLY A 47 -14.89 -8.38 15.28
N THR A 48 -15.98 -8.03 14.60
CA THR A 48 -16.77 -8.99 13.80
C THR A 48 -16.49 -8.92 12.30
N THR A 49 -15.68 -7.96 11.85
CA THR A 49 -15.44 -7.71 10.43
C THR A 49 -14.31 -8.59 9.89
N PRO A 50 -14.53 -9.38 8.83
CA PRO A 50 -13.48 -10.13 8.16
C PRO A 50 -12.43 -9.22 7.51
N VAL A 51 -11.16 -9.60 7.60
CA VAL A 51 -10.02 -8.92 6.97
C VAL A 51 -9.23 -9.97 6.20
N PRO A 52 -9.01 -9.82 4.88
CA PRO A 52 -8.19 -10.75 4.11
C PRO A 52 -6.78 -10.85 4.71
N THR A 53 -6.29 -12.07 4.91
CA THR A 53 -4.94 -12.25 5.47
C THR A 53 -3.87 -11.69 4.53
N ALA A 54 -4.09 -11.78 3.22
CA ALA A 54 -3.21 -11.22 2.21
C ALA A 54 -3.12 -9.68 2.23
N SER A 55 -4.05 -8.99 2.90
CA SER A 55 -3.99 -7.53 3.08
C SER A 55 -3.26 -7.10 4.34
N LEU A 56 -2.66 -8.04 5.10
CA LEU A 56 -1.83 -7.67 6.24
C LEU A 56 -0.52 -7.06 5.75
N ASP A 57 -0.31 -5.82 6.15
CA ASP A 57 0.89 -5.05 5.85
C ASP A 57 1.55 -4.62 7.16
N ALA A 58 2.38 -5.51 7.70
CA ALA A 58 3.20 -5.28 8.88
C ALA A 58 4.49 -6.10 8.77
N ASP A 59 5.65 -5.49 9.01
CA ASP A 59 6.92 -6.21 8.95
C ASP A 59 7.11 -7.13 10.17
N VAL A 60 6.48 -6.82 11.30
CA VAL A 60 6.49 -7.65 12.50
C VAL A 60 5.06 -7.97 12.92
N ILE A 61 4.76 -9.25 13.12
CA ILE A 61 3.47 -9.71 13.63
C ILE A 61 3.68 -10.43 14.97
N GLY A 62 2.93 -10.02 15.99
CA GLY A 62 2.83 -10.72 17.26
C GLY A 62 1.66 -11.70 17.26
N ILE A 63 1.93 -13.01 17.28
CA ILE A 63 0.92 -14.05 17.46
C ILE A 63 0.67 -14.19 18.96
N TYR A 64 -0.49 -13.70 19.42
CA TYR A 64 -0.81 -13.60 20.84
C TYR A 64 -1.74 -14.74 21.27
N PHE A 65 -1.22 -15.67 22.07
CA PHE A 65 -1.98 -16.78 22.63
C PHE A 65 -2.48 -16.44 24.03
N SER A 66 -3.81 -16.41 24.20
CA SER A 66 -4.44 -15.97 25.44
C SER A 66 -5.86 -16.49 25.59
N ALA A 67 -6.48 -16.29 26.75
CA ALA A 67 -7.87 -16.65 27.01
C ALA A 67 -8.48 -15.80 28.12
N HIS A 68 -9.79 -15.64 28.09
CA HIS A 68 -10.56 -14.91 29.09
C HIS A 68 -10.44 -15.54 30.48
N TRP A 69 -10.54 -16.87 30.57
CA TRP A 69 -10.53 -17.60 31.84
C TRP A 69 -9.17 -17.60 32.57
N CYS A 70 -8.13 -17.06 31.96
CA CYS A 70 -6.75 -17.11 32.43
C CYS A 70 -6.37 -15.82 33.19
N PRO A 71 -6.16 -15.86 34.52
CA PRO A 71 -5.81 -14.66 35.29
C PRO A 71 -4.54 -13.91 34.83
N PRO A 72 -3.39 -14.58 34.57
CA PRO A 72 -2.21 -13.86 34.10
C PRO A 72 -2.41 -13.24 32.70
N CYS A 73 -3.34 -13.78 31.90
CA CYS A 73 -3.73 -13.23 30.61
C CYS A 73 -4.47 -11.91 30.75
N GLN A 74 -5.41 -11.82 31.71
CA GLN A 74 -6.15 -10.59 32.00
C GLN A 74 -5.23 -9.46 32.49
N ILE A 75 -4.12 -9.80 33.15
CA ILE A 75 -3.10 -8.82 33.57
C ILE A 75 -2.24 -8.37 32.38
N PHE A 76 -1.81 -9.30 31.52
CA PHE A 76 -0.88 -8.99 30.43
C PHE A 76 -1.53 -8.27 29.24
N THR A 77 -2.77 -8.62 28.88
CA THR A 77 -3.50 -8.00 27.75
C THR A 77 -3.53 -6.47 27.79
N PRO A 78 -3.89 -5.79 28.90
CA PRO A 78 -3.89 -4.33 28.94
C PRO A 78 -2.49 -3.73 28.76
N GLN A 79 -1.43 -4.37 29.28
CA GLN A 79 -0.05 -3.94 29.08
C GLN A 79 0.35 -4.05 27.60
N LEU A 80 0.01 -5.17 26.96
CA LEU A 80 0.27 -5.38 25.54
C LEU A 80 -0.52 -4.40 24.66
N ALA A 81 -1.77 -4.08 25.03
CA ALA A 81 -2.59 -3.09 24.34
C ALA A 81 -1.94 -1.70 24.39
N GLN A 82 -1.38 -1.29 25.53
CA GLN A 82 -0.64 -0.03 25.65
C GLN A 82 0.59 -0.01 24.73
N VAL A 83 1.40 -1.07 24.72
CA VAL A 83 2.57 -1.20 23.84
C VAL A 83 2.16 -1.10 22.37
N TYR A 84 1.09 -1.79 21.99
CA TYR A 84 0.54 -1.75 20.64
C TYR A 84 0.08 -0.35 20.25
N MET A 85 -0.64 0.36 21.13
CA MET A 85 -1.06 1.73 20.87
C MET A 85 0.13 2.67 20.65
N VAL A 86 1.17 2.59 21.49
CA VAL A 86 2.40 3.38 21.31
C VAL A 86 3.06 3.05 19.97
N ALA A 87 3.15 1.77 19.60
CA ALA A 87 3.68 1.35 18.30
C ALA A 87 2.86 1.95 17.14
N LYS A 88 1.53 1.96 17.22
CA LYS A 88 0.69 2.59 16.19
C LYS A 88 0.86 4.11 16.14
N THR A 89 0.94 4.80 17.28
CA THR A 89 1.20 6.25 17.35
C THR A 89 2.57 6.62 16.77
N MET A 90 3.58 5.78 16.96
CA MET A 90 4.91 5.94 16.38
C MET A 90 5.02 5.42 14.95
N GLU A 91 3.90 5.08 14.31
CA GLU A 91 3.83 4.54 12.96
C GLU A 91 4.77 3.35 12.76
N LYS A 92 4.84 2.42 13.72
CA LYS A 92 5.64 1.19 13.61
C LYS A 92 4.91 0.13 12.80
N SER A 93 5.68 -0.65 12.03
CA SER A 93 5.22 -1.75 11.18
C SER A 93 4.93 -2.99 12.03
N PHE A 94 3.93 -2.88 12.89
CA PHE A 94 3.63 -3.89 13.91
C PHE A 94 2.14 -4.18 13.99
N GLU A 95 1.77 -5.45 13.93
CA GLU A 95 0.39 -5.92 14.09
C GLU A 95 0.33 -7.10 15.06
N ILE A 96 -0.82 -7.32 15.69
CA ILE A 96 -1.04 -8.46 16.58
C ILE A 96 -2.19 -9.31 16.03
N VAL A 97 -1.99 -10.63 16.05
CA VAL A 97 -3.01 -11.62 15.72
C VAL A 97 -3.29 -12.47 16.95
N PHE A 98 -4.46 -12.28 17.53
CA PHE A 98 -4.94 -13.02 18.69
C PHE A 98 -5.37 -14.45 18.30
N VAL A 99 -4.87 -15.42 19.06
CA VAL A 99 -5.24 -16.83 18.99
C VAL A 99 -5.84 -17.23 20.33
N SER A 100 -7.17 -17.28 20.36
CA SER A 100 -7.91 -17.61 21.58
C SER A 100 -7.78 -19.08 21.98
N SER A 101 -7.52 -19.30 23.27
CA SER A 101 -7.67 -20.58 23.98
C SER A 101 -8.97 -20.66 24.80
N ASP A 102 -9.93 -19.78 24.55
CA ASP A 102 -11.26 -19.87 25.14
C ASP A 102 -12.01 -21.12 24.65
N ARG A 103 -12.86 -21.64 25.52
CA ARG A 103 -13.57 -22.91 25.30
C ARG A 103 -14.88 -22.73 24.54
N ASP A 104 -15.41 -21.51 24.52
CA ASP A 104 -16.67 -21.16 23.88
C ASP A 104 -16.57 -19.81 23.18
N ALA A 105 -17.45 -19.60 22.20
CA ALA A 105 -17.45 -18.42 21.34
C ALA A 105 -17.85 -17.14 22.09
N SER A 106 -18.65 -17.24 23.15
CA SER A 106 -19.11 -16.08 23.93
C SER A 106 -17.97 -15.48 24.73
N SER A 107 -17.23 -16.32 25.46
CA SER A 107 -16.01 -15.94 26.18
C SER A 107 -14.97 -15.33 25.24
N PHE A 108 -14.77 -15.95 24.06
CA PHE A 108 -13.90 -15.40 23.02
C PHE A 108 -14.32 -13.99 22.60
N GLN A 109 -15.59 -13.82 22.23
CA GLN A 109 -16.09 -12.55 21.71
C GLN A 109 -16.02 -11.44 22.76
N HIS A 110 -16.37 -11.74 24.01
CA HIS A 110 -16.30 -10.79 25.11
C HIS A 110 -14.88 -10.30 25.35
N TYR A 111 -13.91 -11.23 25.37
CA TYR A 111 -12.52 -10.90 25.61
C TYR A 111 -11.85 -10.22 24.41
N PHE A 112 -12.13 -10.67 23.19
CA PHE A 112 -11.58 -10.06 21.98
C PHE A 112 -12.11 -8.63 21.77
N ALA A 113 -13.33 -8.32 22.21
CA ALA A 113 -13.89 -6.98 22.14
C ALA A 113 -13.06 -5.93 22.91
N THR A 114 -12.22 -6.34 23.86
CA THR A 114 -11.33 -5.43 24.60
C THR A 114 -9.98 -5.20 23.91
N MET A 115 -9.74 -5.78 22.73
CA MET A 115 -8.44 -5.79 22.06
C MET A 115 -8.44 -4.96 20.77
N PRO A 116 -7.44 -4.10 20.53
CA PRO A 116 -7.41 -3.19 19.37
C PRO A 116 -6.77 -3.80 18.10
N TRP A 117 -6.66 -5.13 18.02
CA TRP A 117 -5.91 -5.85 16.98
C TRP A 117 -6.75 -6.94 16.31
N LEU A 118 -6.13 -7.79 15.49
CA LEU A 118 -6.81 -8.84 14.73
C LEU A 118 -6.91 -10.15 15.51
N ALA A 119 -7.78 -11.07 15.08
CA ALA A 119 -7.84 -12.42 15.62
C ALA A 119 -8.06 -13.49 14.54
N ILE A 120 -7.63 -14.72 14.85
CA ILE A 120 -8.10 -15.91 14.14
C ILE A 120 -9.56 -16.16 14.52
N PRO A 121 -10.48 -16.37 13.56
CA PRO A 121 -11.87 -16.66 13.88
C PRO A 121 -11.99 -17.91 14.77
N PHE A 122 -12.91 -17.87 15.73
CA PHE A 122 -13.03 -18.88 16.78
C PHE A 122 -13.29 -20.30 16.24
N ASP A 123 -14.07 -20.43 15.18
CA ASP A 123 -14.42 -21.71 14.57
C ASP A 123 -13.27 -22.37 13.79
N LYS A 124 -12.12 -21.68 13.61
CA LYS A 124 -11.04 -22.18 12.75
C LYS A 124 -10.10 -23.16 13.47
N PRO A 125 -9.74 -24.29 12.82
CA PRO A 125 -8.76 -25.24 13.36
C PRO A 125 -7.35 -24.65 13.45
N THR A 126 -7.07 -23.59 12.68
CA THR A 126 -5.81 -22.84 12.66
C THR A 126 -5.34 -22.45 14.07
N ARG A 127 -6.25 -22.21 15.01
CA ARG A 127 -5.91 -21.91 16.41
C ARG A 127 -5.07 -23.03 17.06
N GLN A 128 -5.45 -24.29 16.87
CA GLN A 128 -4.74 -25.44 17.43
C GLN A 128 -3.46 -25.76 16.65
N VAL A 129 -3.48 -25.55 15.33
CA VAL A 129 -2.30 -25.72 14.46
C VAL A 129 -1.19 -24.75 14.88
N LEU A 130 -1.52 -23.47 15.07
CA LEU A 130 -0.57 -22.45 15.52
C LEU A 130 -0.01 -22.76 16.91
N LYS A 131 -0.87 -23.18 17.85
CA LYS A 131 -0.46 -23.57 19.20
C LYS A 131 0.58 -24.69 19.17
N SER A 132 0.33 -25.71 18.35
CA SER A 132 1.22 -26.86 18.17
C SER A 132 2.51 -26.47 17.45
N ARG A 133 2.41 -25.70 16.35
CA ARG A 133 3.55 -25.24 15.54
C ARG A 133 4.59 -24.48 16.35
N TYR A 134 4.14 -23.62 17.27
CA TYR A 134 5.04 -22.82 18.10
C TYR A 134 5.36 -23.46 19.46
N GLY A 135 4.80 -24.62 19.78
CA GLY A 135 5.07 -25.35 21.03
C GLY A 135 4.51 -24.63 22.27
N ILE A 136 3.35 -23.99 22.15
CA ILE A 136 2.76 -23.19 23.22
C ILE A 136 2.15 -24.09 24.29
N SER A 137 2.89 -24.27 25.39
CA SER A 137 2.47 -25.06 26.56
C SER A 137 1.71 -24.24 27.62
N GLY A 138 1.85 -22.91 27.61
CA GLY A 138 1.22 -22.01 28.58
C GLY A 138 0.79 -20.67 27.96
N ILE A 139 -0.13 -19.99 28.64
CA ILE A 139 -0.63 -18.66 28.28
C ILE A 139 -0.53 -17.70 29.48
N PRO A 140 -0.39 -16.38 29.25
CA PRO A 140 -0.24 -15.74 27.94
C PRO A 140 1.15 -15.96 27.34
N SER A 141 1.18 -16.14 26.01
CA SER A 141 2.41 -16.27 25.20
C SER A 141 2.30 -15.37 23.98
N LEU A 142 3.40 -14.74 23.57
CA LEU A 142 3.45 -13.88 22.39
C LEU A 142 4.67 -14.29 21.56
N VAL A 143 4.43 -14.71 20.32
CA VAL A 143 5.47 -15.09 19.37
C VAL A 143 5.59 -13.99 18.32
N LEU A 144 6.79 -13.47 18.10
CA LEU A 144 7.08 -12.50 17.05
C LEU A 144 7.53 -13.22 15.79
N ILE A 145 6.92 -12.87 14.67
CA ILE A 145 7.28 -13.36 13.34
C ILE A 145 7.51 -12.18 12.39
N ASN A 146 8.24 -12.45 11.31
CA ASN A 146 8.35 -11.54 10.19
C ASN A 146 7.04 -11.61 9.39
N GLY A 147 6.38 -10.46 9.21
CA GLY A 147 5.10 -10.40 8.51
C GLY A 147 5.21 -10.43 6.99
N ARG A 148 6.43 -10.48 6.43
CA ARG A 148 6.63 -10.73 5.00
C ARG A 148 6.63 -12.21 4.68
N ASP A 149 7.46 -13.01 5.35
CA ASP A 149 7.68 -14.42 5.01
C ASP A 149 7.13 -15.41 6.05
N GLY A 150 6.58 -14.91 7.16
CA GLY A 150 6.08 -15.73 8.27
C GLY A 150 7.17 -16.41 9.10
N SER A 151 8.44 -16.06 8.90
CA SER A 151 9.56 -16.64 9.65
C SER A 151 9.57 -16.19 11.11
N LEU A 152 10.07 -17.06 11.99
CA LEU A 152 10.12 -16.80 13.42
C LEU A 152 11.21 -15.77 13.75
N ILE A 153 10.84 -14.68 14.44
CA ILE A 153 11.79 -13.70 15.00
C ILE A 153 12.14 -14.06 16.44
N ASN A 154 11.12 -14.24 17.29
CA ASN A 154 11.32 -14.50 18.72
C ASN A 154 10.12 -15.25 19.32
N LYS A 155 10.35 -16.33 20.08
CA LYS A 155 9.27 -17.05 20.79
C LYS A 155 8.94 -16.43 22.14
N GLU A 156 9.88 -15.69 22.73
CA GLU A 156 9.80 -15.06 24.03
C GLU A 156 9.27 -13.61 23.95
N GLY A 157 8.46 -13.33 22.93
CA GLY A 157 7.92 -11.99 22.64
C GLY A 157 7.13 -11.39 23.81
N ARG A 158 6.55 -12.20 24.70
CA ARG A 158 5.87 -11.70 25.90
C ARG A 158 6.80 -10.89 26.81
N GLN A 159 8.01 -11.40 27.05
CA GLN A 159 9.00 -10.71 27.88
C GLN A 159 9.57 -9.51 27.13
N GLN A 160 9.82 -9.68 25.83
CA GLN A 160 10.38 -8.63 24.99
C GLN A 160 9.43 -7.43 24.86
N ALA A 161 8.13 -7.65 24.69
CA ALA A 161 7.13 -6.60 24.49
C ALA A 161 7.03 -5.62 25.67
N LEU A 162 7.40 -6.05 26.88
CA LEU A 162 7.39 -5.21 28.08
C LEU A 162 8.71 -4.46 28.30
N GLN A 163 9.72 -4.67 27.45
CA GLN A 163 10.98 -3.93 27.55
C GLN A 163 10.82 -2.47 27.08
N PRO A 164 11.45 -1.49 27.74
CA PRO A 164 11.30 -0.08 27.41
C PRO A 164 11.69 0.32 25.98
N ASN A 165 12.59 -0.46 25.36
CA ASN A 165 13.12 -0.22 24.03
C ASN A 165 12.43 -1.04 22.92
N PHE A 166 11.43 -1.85 23.26
CA PHE A 166 10.78 -2.74 22.30
C PHE A 166 10.21 -1.97 21.11
N VAL A 167 9.38 -0.96 21.40
CA VAL A 167 8.70 -0.19 20.34
C VAL A 167 9.71 0.56 19.48
N GLN A 168 10.77 1.10 20.08
CA GLN A 168 11.83 1.81 19.38
C GLN A 168 12.56 0.88 18.40
N GLY A 169 12.78 -0.39 18.80
CA GLY A 169 13.40 -1.43 17.98
C GLY A 169 12.51 -1.99 16.87
N LEU A 170 11.20 -1.73 16.88
CA LEU A 170 10.32 -2.14 15.78
C LEU A 170 10.66 -1.36 14.49
N PRO A 171 10.55 -1.99 13.31
CA PRO A 171 10.66 -1.29 12.04
C PRO A 171 9.58 -0.20 11.94
N MET A 172 9.93 0.90 11.28
CA MET A 172 8.94 1.91 10.92
C MET A 172 7.98 1.31 9.89
N GLY A 173 6.68 1.55 10.05
CA GLY A 173 5.61 1.21 9.11
C GLY A 173 5.94 1.80 7.77
N GLY A 174 6.37 0.96 6.84
CA GLY A 174 7.01 1.35 5.57
C GLY A 174 6.18 1.03 4.33
N GLY A 175 4.92 0.59 4.48
CA GLY A 175 3.96 0.41 3.41
C GLY A 175 2.75 1.33 3.61
N LEU A 176 2.58 2.27 2.69
CA LEU A 176 1.36 3.01 2.33
C LEU A 176 0.51 3.62 3.48
N ASP A 177 0.35 4.94 3.40
CA ASP A 177 -0.61 5.75 4.17
C ASP A 177 -1.97 5.03 4.35
N ALA A 178 -2.55 5.10 5.56
CA ALA A 178 -3.84 4.50 5.87
C ALA A 178 -4.99 4.97 4.96
N SER A 179 -4.85 6.11 4.29
CA SER A 179 -5.76 6.63 3.25
C SER A 179 -5.60 5.96 1.86
N VAL A 180 -4.58 5.12 1.67
CA VAL A 180 -4.20 4.47 0.39
C VAL A 180 -4.37 2.95 0.47
N ARG A 181 -4.89 2.42 1.57
CA ARG A 181 -5.16 0.98 1.75
C ARG A 181 -6.08 0.48 0.63
N GLY A 182 -5.52 -0.26 -0.34
CA GLY A 182 -6.26 -0.85 -1.46
C GLY A 182 -6.34 0.00 -2.72
N VAL A 183 -5.62 1.13 -2.80
CA VAL A 183 -5.53 1.91 -4.05
C VAL A 183 -4.28 1.43 -4.80
N ASP A 184 -4.49 0.51 -5.75
CA ASP A 184 -3.47 0.20 -6.74
C ASP A 184 -3.27 1.41 -7.68
N LEU A 185 -2.13 1.44 -8.38
CA LEU A 185 -1.84 2.48 -9.36
C LEU A 185 -2.97 2.60 -10.39
N GLU A 186 -3.65 1.49 -10.69
CA GLU A 186 -4.79 1.40 -11.59
C GLU A 186 -6.01 2.17 -11.06
N ALA A 187 -6.40 2.00 -9.80
CA ALA A 187 -7.48 2.73 -9.15
C ALA A 187 -7.18 4.22 -8.99
N ALA A 188 -5.91 4.59 -8.72
CA ALA A 188 -5.51 6.01 -8.67
C ALA A 188 -5.65 6.68 -10.04
N LEU A 189 -5.32 5.96 -11.12
CA LEU A 189 -5.49 6.44 -12.49
C LEU A 189 -6.97 6.47 -12.91
N GLU A 190 -7.77 5.49 -12.50
CA GLU A 190 -9.21 5.46 -12.76
C GLU A 190 -9.94 6.60 -12.03
N ALA A 191 -9.53 6.93 -10.80
CA ALA A 191 -10.01 8.10 -10.07
C ALA A 191 -9.64 9.40 -10.79
N LEU A 192 -8.40 9.51 -11.28
CA LEU A 192 -7.97 10.65 -12.09
C LEU A 192 -8.79 10.77 -13.38
N ASP A 193 -9.09 9.65 -14.05
CA ASP A 193 -9.92 9.65 -15.26
C ASP A 193 -11.38 10.03 -14.99
N SER A 194 -11.92 9.62 -13.84
CA SER A 194 -13.30 9.89 -13.42
C SER A 194 -13.51 11.28 -12.82
N SER A 195 -12.42 11.97 -12.43
CA SER A 195 -12.46 13.28 -11.75
C SER A 195 -12.79 14.47 -12.66
N GLY A 196 -12.94 14.25 -13.98
CA GLY A 196 -13.23 15.31 -14.94
C GLY A 196 -12.08 16.28 -15.19
N VAL A 197 -10.86 15.93 -14.77
CA VAL A 197 -9.63 16.68 -15.09
C VAL A 197 -9.39 16.61 -16.60
N GLY A 198 -9.12 17.76 -17.23
CA GLY A 198 -8.84 17.81 -18.67
C GLY A 198 -7.51 17.13 -19.01
N ASP A 199 -7.39 16.59 -20.22
CA ASP A 199 -6.22 15.79 -20.62
C ASP A 199 -4.88 16.55 -20.51
N GLU A 200 -4.89 17.86 -20.76
CA GLU A 200 -3.72 18.72 -20.60
C GLU A 200 -3.30 18.86 -19.12
N GLU A 201 -4.26 19.02 -18.21
CA GLU A 201 -3.99 19.10 -16.77
C GLU A 201 -3.51 17.74 -16.24
N LYS A 202 -4.09 16.62 -16.72
CA LYS A 202 -3.59 15.27 -16.42
C LYS A 202 -2.16 15.10 -16.88
N ARG A 203 -1.84 15.49 -18.11
CA ARG A 203 -0.49 15.38 -18.68
C ARG A 203 0.51 16.16 -17.84
N ILE A 204 0.24 17.44 -17.55
CA ILE A 204 1.12 18.29 -16.73
C ILE A 204 1.34 17.71 -15.33
N GLY A 205 0.27 17.22 -14.69
CA GLY A 205 0.34 16.60 -13.37
C GLY A 205 1.18 15.32 -13.38
N LEU A 206 0.90 14.41 -14.31
CA LEU A 206 1.63 13.13 -14.45
C LEU A 206 3.11 13.36 -14.79
N GLU A 207 3.44 14.28 -15.69
CA GLU A 207 4.83 14.65 -16.00
C GLU A 207 5.57 15.22 -14.79
N THR A 208 4.87 16.01 -13.97
CA THR A 208 5.43 16.58 -12.75
C THR A 208 5.72 15.48 -11.72
N ILE A 209 4.78 14.56 -11.51
CA ILE A 209 4.96 13.40 -10.62
C ILE A 209 6.11 12.53 -11.12
N ALA A 210 6.13 12.18 -12.40
CA ALA A 210 7.20 11.39 -13.01
C ALA A 210 8.57 12.06 -12.81
N THR A 211 8.65 13.38 -12.94
CA THR A 211 9.90 14.14 -12.71
C THR A 211 10.35 14.07 -11.24
N VAL A 212 9.42 14.26 -10.31
CA VAL A 212 9.69 14.15 -8.87
C VAL A 212 10.19 12.76 -8.52
N ILE A 213 9.51 11.71 -9.00
CA ILE A 213 9.89 10.30 -8.77
C ILE A 213 11.25 9.99 -9.40
N ARG A 214 11.50 10.44 -10.64
CA ARG A 214 12.78 10.26 -11.34
C ARG A 214 13.95 10.86 -10.57
N ASN A 215 13.77 12.04 -9.98
CA ASN A 215 14.80 12.67 -9.15
C ASN A 215 15.11 11.85 -7.90
N VAL A 216 14.10 11.24 -7.27
CA VAL A 216 14.31 10.34 -6.12
C VAL A 216 15.05 9.06 -6.53
N VAL A 217 14.69 8.46 -7.67
CA VAL A 217 15.34 7.24 -8.18
C VAL A 217 16.81 7.50 -8.55
N ASN A 218 17.10 8.64 -9.15
CA ASN A 218 18.47 9.00 -9.55
C ASN A 218 19.35 9.44 -8.37
N HIS A 219 18.73 9.96 -7.30
CA HIS A 219 19.43 10.51 -6.14
C HIS A 219 18.84 10.00 -4.81
N PRO A 220 18.84 8.67 -4.54
CA PRO A 220 18.11 8.07 -3.42
C PRO A 220 18.61 8.52 -2.03
N GLY A 221 19.88 8.91 -1.92
CA GLY A 221 20.49 9.38 -0.66
C GLY A 221 20.24 10.87 -0.35
N GLU A 222 19.78 11.66 -1.32
CA GLU A 222 19.68 13.11 -1.16
C GLU A 222 18.30 13.52 -0.63
N ALA A 223 18.25 13.96 0.63
CA ALA A 223 17.01 14.36 1.31
C ALA A 223 16.22 15.44 0.55
N LYS A 224 16.89 16.32 -0.18
CA LYS A 224 16.24 17.42 -0.93
C LYS A 224 15.30 16.92 -2.04
N TYR A 225 15.57 15.76 -2.63
CA TYR A 225 14.71 15.17 -3.67
C TYR A 225 13.59 14.31 -3.07
N ARG A 226 13.76 13.87 -1.83
CA ARG A 226 12.77 13.07 -1.10
C ARG A 226 11.64 13.91 -0.50
N THR A 227 11.78 15.23 -0.43
CA THR A 227 10.77 16.13 0.16
C THR A 227 10.22 17.13 -0.85
N LEU A 228 8.89 17.17 -0.96
CA LEU A 228 8.14 18.09 -1.81
C LEU A 228 7.27 19.00 -0.93
N LYS A 229 7.59 20.29 -0.85
CA LYS A 229 6.83 21.24 -0.02
C LYS A 229 5.50 21.61 -0.67
N LYS A 230 4.39 21.51 0.08
CA LYS A 230 3.05 21.91 -0.36
C LYS A 230 2.93 23.43 -0.56
N SER A 231 3.80 24.23 0.04
CA SER A 231 3.88 25.68 -0.16
C SER A 231 4.54 26.11 -1.47
N ASN A 232 5.17 25.18 -2.20
CA ASN A 232 5.79 25.50 -3.48
C ASN A 232 4.70 25.82 -4.52
N LYS A 233 4.78 27.02 -5.13
CA LYS A 233 3.80 27.47 -6.13
C LYS A 233 3.59 26.49 -7.28
N SER A 234 4.67 25.85 -7.76
CA SER A 234 4.57 24.87 -8.84
C SER A 234 3.86 23.60 -8.40
N VAL A 235 4.06 23.17 -7.15
CA VAL A 235 3.36 22.02 -6.56
C VAL A 235 1.89 22.33 -6.37
N GLN A 236 1.54 23.52 -5.87
CA GLN A 236 0.13 23.92 -5.71
C GLN A 236 -0.60 24.01 -7.05
N GLN A 237 0.05 24.58 -8.07
CA GLN A 237 -0.54 24.75 -9.39
C GLN A 237 -0.71 23.43 -10.15
N LYS A 238 0.25 22.51 -10.04
CA LYS A 238 0.29 21.28 -10.86
C LYS A 238 -0.21 20.04 -10.14
N LEU A 239 -0.15 20.02 -8.81
CA LEU A 239 -0.46 18.86 -7.96
C LEU A 239 -1.43 19.21 -6.83
N GLY A 240 -2.11 20.35 -6.92
CA GLY A 240 -3.04 20.83 -5.89
C GLY A 240 -4.32 19.98 -5.76
N ARG A 241 -4.59 19.09 -6.72
CA ARG A 241 -5.75 18.20 -6.70
C ARG A 241 -5.49 16.92 -5.89
N PRO A 242 -6.51 16.39 -5.19
CA PRO A 242 -6.36 15.20 -4.35
C PRO A 242 -5.99 13.94 -5.17
N GLU A 243 -6.39 13.85 -6.43
CA GLU A 243 -6.08 12.71 -7.30
C GLU A 243 -4.57 12.60 -7.57
N PHE A 244 -3.88 13.73 -7.75
CA PHE A 244 -2.42 13.75 -7.90
C PHE A 244 -1.69 13.46 -6.59
N ALA A 245 -2.25 13.90 -5.46
CA ALA A 245 -1.74 13.52 -4.14
C ALA A 245 -1.81 12.00 -3.95
N GLN A 246 -2.89 11.36 -4.41
CA GLN A 246 -3.02 9.90 -4.36
C GLN A 246 -1.92 9.18 -5.14
N LEU A 247 -1.61 9.66 -6.35
CA LEU A 247 -0.53 9.11 -7.17
C LEU A 247 0.85 9.26 -6.50
N LEU A 248 1.12 10.40 -5.86
CA LEU A 248 2.35 10.57 -5.06
C LEU A 248 2.42 9.54 -3.92
N LYS A 249 1.31 9.27 -3.24
CA LYS A 249 1.29 8.30 -2.15
C LYS A 249 1.53 6.86 -2.63
N VAL A 250 0.97 6.48 -3.79
CA VAL A 250 1.24 5.19 -4.45
C VAL A 250 2.74 5.03 -4.78
N ALA A 251 3.39 6.13 -5.17
CA ALA A 251 4.84 6.18 -5.39
C ALA A 251 5.68 6.16 -4.10
N GLY A 252 5.06 6.07 -2.92
CA GLY A 252 5.73 5.97 -1.62
C GLY A 252 5.93 7.30 -0.89
N PHE A 253 5.40 8.41 -1.41
CA PHE A 253 5.41 9.68 -0.68
C PHE A 253 4.43 9.64 0.49
N ARG A 254 4.88 10.10 1.67
CA ARG A 254 4.00 10.32 2.82
C ARG A 254 3.52 11.74 2.85
N GLU A 255 2.22 11.91 3.04
CA GLU A 255 1.64 13.22 3.25
C GLU A 255 1.86 13.67 4.70
N GLN A 256 2.51 14.82 4.87
CA GLN A 256 2.63 15.55 6.13
C GLN A 256 1.81 16.84 6.04
N GLN A 257 1.74 17.59 7.15
CA GLN A 257 1.00 18.86 7.20
C GLN A 257 1.43 19.82 6.08
N ASP A 258 2.75 20.00 5.88
CA ASP A 258 3.31 20.99 4.94
C ASP A 258 4.12 20.40 3.77
N SER A 259 4.26 19.08 3.69
CA SER A 259 5.09 18.45 2.66
C SER A 259 4.65 17.03 2.32
N TYR A 260 5.12 16.53 1.18
CA TYR A 260 5.14 15.11 0.86
C TYR A 260 6.58 14.61 0.98
N THR A 261 6.83 13.53 1.72
CA THR A 261 8.19 13.04 1.95
C THR A 261 8.33 11.53 1.78
N ILE A 262 9.37 11.08 1.08
CA ILE A 262 9.78 9.66 1.03
C ILE A 262 10.82 9.39 2.14
N PRO A 263 10.54 8.46 3.07
CA PRO A 263 11.51 8.03 4.07
C PRO A 263 12.77 7.46 3.44
N GLU A 264 13.92 7.63 4.08
CA GLU A 264 15.21 7.16 3.55
C GLU A 264 15.27 5.63 3.43
N ALA A 265 14.60 4.94 4.35
CA ALA A 265 14.48 3.49 4.32
C ALA A 265 13.83 3.01 3.01
N ASN A 266 12.87 3.79 2.47
CA ASN A 266 12.13 3.48 1.25
C ASN A 266 12.92 3.84 -0.02
N THR A 267 14.05 4.55 0.10
CA THR A 267 14.94 4.83 -1.03
C THR A 267 16.17 3.92 -1.07
N ARG A 268 16.32 2.99 -0.12
CA ARG A 268 17.36 1.95 -0.14
C ARG A 268 17.15 0.92 -1.24
N ASP A 269 15.88 0.62 -1.54
CA ASP A 269 15.45 -0.18 -2.68
C ASP A 269 14.48 0.65 -3.52
N THR A 270 14.95 1.14 -4.67
CA THR A 270 14.16 1.98 -5.57
C THR A 270 13.31 1.17 -6.55
N SER A 271 13.26 -0.16 -6.46
CA SER A 271 12.61 -1.02 -7.45
C SER A 271 11.11 -0.73 -7.61
N HIS A 272 10.40 -0.55 -6.50
CA HIS A 272 8.98 -0.17 -6.49
C HIS A 272 8.77 1.22 -7.11
N ILE A 273 9.54 2.21 -6.65
CA ILE A 273 9.48 3.60 -7.11
C ILE A 273 9.77 3.69 -8.61
N LYS A 274 10.72 2.88 -9.09
CA LYS A 274 11.07 2.77 -10.52
C LYS A 274 9.95 2.12 -11.33
N ALA A 275 9.31 1.06 -10.85
CA ALA A 275 8.19 0.43 -11.54
C ALA A 275 7.01 1.40 -11.74
N VAL A 276 6.72 2.22 -10.72
CA VAL A 276 5.71 3.30 -10.83
C VAL A 276 6.14 4.33 -11.88
N LEU A 277 7.41 4.75 -11.88
CA LEU A 277 7.95 5.69 -12.88
C LEU A 277 7.84 5.17 -14.31
N ASP A 278 8.19 3.91 -14.55
CA ASP A 278 8.13 3.29 -15.88
C ASP A 278 6.68 3.24 -16.38
N THR A 279 5.73 2.92 -15.50
CA THR A 279 4.29 2.89 -15.83
C THR A 279 3.75 4.28 -16.15
N LEU A 280 4.09 5.29 -15.32
CA LEU A 280 3.69 6.68 -15.56
C LEU A 280 4.28 7.23 -16.86
N SER A 281 5.55 6.92 -17.15
CA SER A 281 6.22 7.35 -18.38
C SER A 281 5.54 6.77 -19.61
N CYS A 282 5.15 5.49 -19.57
CA CYS A 282 4.41 4.84 -20.63
C CYS A 282 3.02 5.48 -20.85
N LEU A 283 2.31 5.85 -19.78
CA LEU A 283 1.02 6.53 -19.89
C LEU A 283 1.14 7.91 -20.53
N ILE A 284 2.15 8.70 -20.14
CA ILE A 284 2.39 10.04 -20.69
C ILE A 284 2.64 10.00 -22.21
N GLU A 285 3.34 8.97 -22.70
CA GLU A 285 3.58 8.76 -24.14
C GLU A 285 2.29 8.44 -24.92
N THR A 286 1.28 7.90 -24.25
CA THR A 286 0.01 7.49 -24.87
C THR A 286 -1.10 8.53 -24.78
N LEU A 287 -0.93 9.59 -24.00
CA LEU A 287 -1.87 10.71 -23.96
C LEU A 287 -1.79 11.49 -25.28
N PRO A 288 -2.92 11.78 -25.94
CA PRO A 288 -2.94 12.48 -27.23
C PRO A 288 -2.23 13.83 -27.11
N GLN A 289 -1.27 14.08 -28.00
CA GLN A 289 -0.59 15.36 -28.08
C GLN A 289 -1.53 16.36 -28.77
N GLN A 290 -2.02 17.37 -28.05
CA GLN A 290 -2.85 18.43 -28.64
C GLN A 290 -2.17 19.17 -29.81
N GLN A 291 -0.84 19.05 -29.94
CA GLN A 291 -0.10 19.64 -31.05
C GLN A 291 -0.40 19.00 -32.41
N GLN A 292 -0.75 17.71 -32.49
CA GLN A 292 -1.03 17.08 -33.79
C GLN A 292 -2.43 17.40 -34.36
N GLU A 293 -3.43 17.63 -33.50
CA GLU A 293 -4.79 17.96 -33.97
C GLU A 293 -4.90 19.41 -34.46
N GLN A 294 -4.27 20.38 -33.78
CA GLN A 294 -4.27 21.77 -34.26
C GLN A 294 -3.44 21.97 -35.53
N GLU A 295 -2.39 21.17 -35.73
CA GLU A 295 -1.54 21.27 -36.92
C GLU A 295 -2.19 20.58 -38.14
N GLN A 296 -2.96 19.50 -37.93
CA GLN A 296 -3.79 18.89 -38.98
C GLN A 296 -5.01 19.74 -39.36
N LEU A 297 -5.67 20.40 -38.40
CA LEU A 297 -6.74 21.36 -38.70
C LEU A 297 -6.22 22.61 -39.42
N ARG A 298 -5.03 23.12 -39.07
CA ARG A 298 -4.39 24.23 -39.79
C ARG A 298 -3.96 23.87 -41.21
N GLN A 299 -3.51 22.63 -41.45
CA GLN A 299 -3.16 22.15 -42.79
C GLN A 299 -4.39 21.83 -43.67
N ALA A 300 -5.55 21.57 -43.05
CA ALA A 300 -6.81 21.37 -43.78
C ALA A 300 -7.45 22.68 -44.27
N ASP A 301 -7.27 23.79 -43.53
CA ASP A 301 -7.76 25.12 -43.91
C ASP A 301 -6.89 25.83 -44.97
N ASP A 302 -5.65 25.38 -45.20
CA ASP A 302 -4.69 25.96 -46.17
C ASP A 302 -4.65 25.17 -47.49
N ALA A 303 -5.59 24.24 -47.71
CA ALA A 303 -5.69 23.52 -48.97
C ALA A 303 -6.18 24.49 -50.09
N PRO A 304 -5.43 24.65 -51.20
CA PRO A 304 -5.79 25.58 -52.25
C PRO A 304 -7.14 25.19 -52.88
N GLN A 305 -8.08 26.12 -52.88
CA GLN A 305 -9.37 25.95 -53.55
C GLN A 305 -9.14 25.62 -55.03
N PRO A 306 -9.84 24.62 -55.60
CA PRO A 306 -9.68 24.26 -57.00
C PRO A 306 -10.13 25.45 -57.87
N ASN A 307 -9.20 25.92 -58.71
CA ASN A 307 -9.45 26.92 -59.73
C ASN A 307 -10.60 26.45 -60.64
N ALA A 308 -11.73 27.13 -60.54
CA ALA A 308 -12.84 26.98 -61.46
C ALA A 308 -12.53 27.77 -62.74
N ASP A 309 -11.60 27.28 -63.55
CA ASP A 309 -11.37 27.75 -64.93
C ASP A 309 -10.68 26.65 -65.74
N ALA A 310 -11.47 25.72 -66.26
CA ALA A 310 -11.14 24.91 -67.45
C ALA A 310 -12.34 24.04 -67.86
N ALA A 311 -13.31 24.64 -68.54
CA ALA A 311 -14.20 23.92 -69.45
C ALA A 311 -14.66 24.87 -70.55
N ALA A 312 -13.82 24.98 -71.58
CA ALA A 312 -14.23 25.33 -72.93
C ALA A 312 -14.72 24.05 -73.64
#